data_AF-A0AAJ0EPK2-F1
#
_entry.id   AF-A0AAJ0EPK2-F1
#
_cell.length_a   1.000
_cell.length_b   1.000
_cell.length_c   1.000
_cell.angle_alpha   90.00
_cell.angle_beta   90.00
_cell.angle_gamma   90.00
#
_symmetry.space_group_name_H-M   'P 1'
#
loop_
_entity.id
_entity.type
_entity.pdbx_description
1 polymer ?
#
loop_
_entity_poly.entity_id
_entity_poly.type
_entity_poly.pdbx_seq_one_letter_code
_entity_poly.pdbx_strand_id
1 'polypeptide(L)'
;MEGDILTSVQLSIIDDAQLLVCSRDDCRIALSPTPSGVPEHLRSRHQTPVERRKQVTYTLRRSDLRLKEPTSVEPRPDGVLIDSRLRCNDGFLCDLCPFRTMSKPMIARHLNREHFRATTGRWARSHATTASSYMPVYLQAWVRNPPRSQYWTVSRADAATTAVRPVGRDEELRHLYDVLAREEACRQRISRTQGRVPYSTAQEASSNNTATAYTELRPLLERTGWERVYTNVDRQLL
;
A
#
# COMPACT_ATOMS: atom_id res chain seq x y z
N MET A 1 24.28 -6.11 -34.82
CA MET A 1 24.53 -6.98 -33.65
C MET A 1 24.97 -6.16 -32.42
N GLU A 2 24.32 -5.02 -32.11
CA GLU A 2 24.65 -4.22 -30.91
C GLU A 2 23.63 -4.42 -29.77
N GLY A 3 22.38 -4.80 -30.12
CA GLY A 3 21.33 -5.11 -29.13
C GLY A 3 21.64 -6.34 -28.26
N ASP A 4 22.42 -7.30 -28.77
CA ASP A 4 22.68 -8.57 -28.09
C ASP A 4 23.48 -8.41 -26.78
N ILE A 5 24.41 -7.45 -26.75
CA ILE A 5 25.27 -7.23 -25.58
C ILE A 5 24.48 -6.57 -24.45
N LEU A 6 23.63 -5.59 -24.76
CA LEU A 6 22.77 -4.94 -23.76
C LEU A 6 21.77 -5.94 -23.18
N THR A 7 21.11 -6.73 -24.03
CA THR A 7 20.20 -7.79 -23.58
C THR A 7 20.93 -8.86 -22.77
N SER A 8 22.16 -9.23 -23.12
CA SER A 8 22.96 -10.21 -22.37
C SER A 8 23.29 -9.81 -20.93
N VAL A 9 23.32 -8.49 -20.67
CA VAL A 9 23.55 -7.92 -19.34
C VAL A 9 22.23 -7.46 -18.70
N GLN A 10 21.08 -7.74 -19.34
CA GLN A 10 19.75 -7.34 -18.93
C GLN A 10 19.65 -5.81 -18.74
N LEU A 11 20.19 -5.08 -19.71
CA LEU A 11 20.01 -3.64 -19.85
C LEU A 11 18.96 -3.38 -20.94
N SER A 12 17.98 -2.54 -20.62
CA SER A 12 16.90 -2.14 -21.52
C SER A 12 16.88 -0.63 -21.65
N ILE A 13 16.51 -0.13 -22.83
CA ILE A 13 16.31 1.30 -23.05
C ILE A 13 14.81 1.59 -22.99
N ILE A 14 14.44 2.67 -22.32
CA ILE A 14 13.08 3.22 -22.36
C ILE A 14 13.11 4.38 -23.34
N ASP A 15 12.61 4.16 -24.55
CA ASP A 15 12.67 5.13 -25.66
C ASP A 15 11.97 6.45 -25.31
N ASP A 16 10.79 6.38 -24.66
CA ASP A 16 10.00 7.56 -24.28
C ASP A 16 10.75 8.55 -23.39
N ALA A 17 11.59 8.02 -22.49
CA ALA A 17 12.35 8.81 -21.52
C ALA A 17 13.83 8.94 -21.89
N GLN A 18 14.28 8.21 -22.91
CA GLN A 18 15.68 8.02 -23.29
C GLN A 18 16.54 7.61 -22.09
N LEU A 19 16.04 6.67 -21.29
CA LEU A 19 16.72 6.19 -20.08
C LEU A 19 17.23 4.77 -20.26
N LEU A 20 18.45 4.53 -19.77
CA LEU A 20 19.00 3.18 -19.66
C LEU A 20 18.54 2.57 -18.33
N VAL A 21 17.92 1.41 -18.37
CA VAL A 21 17.39 0.70 -17.19
C VAL A 21 18.06 -0.66 -17.06
N CYS A 22 18.51 -0.98 -15.85
CA CYS A 22 18.89 -2.33 -15.49
C CYS A 22 17.62 -3.13 -15.19
N SER A 23 17.23 -4.03 -16.09
CA SER A 23 16.02 -4.84 -15.97
C SER A 23 16.24 -6.15 -15.19
N ARG A 24 17.36 -6.28 -14.48
CA ARG A 24 17.61 -7.41 -13.56
C ARG A 24 16.65 -7.34 -12.38
N ASP A 25 16.13 -8.49 -11.96
CA ASP A 25 15.10 -8.61 -10.93
C ASP A 25 15.48 -7.99 -9.58
N ASP A 26 16.77 -7.99 -9.25
CA ASP A 26 17.33 -7.44 -8.03
C ASP A 26 17.57 -5.91 -8.06
N CYS A 27 17.50 -5.29 -9.23
CA CYS A 27 17.79 -3.86 -9.42
C CYS A 27 16.58 -3.08 -9.95
N ARG A 28 16.15 -3.33 -11.19
CA ARG A 28 15.03 -2.61 -11.86
C ARG A 28 15.07 -1.09 -11.66
N ILE A 29 16.23 -0.48 -11.94
CA ILE A 29 16.47 0.96 -11.80
C ILE A 29 17.06 1.56 -13.08
N ALA A 30 16.74 2.83 -13.33
CA ALA A 30 17.42 3.64 -14.33
C ALA A 30 18.84 3.98 -13.86
N LEU A 31 19.78 3.90 -14.79
CA LEU A 31 21.19 4.16 -14.61
C LEU A 31 21.56 5.48 -15.27
N SER A 32 22.46 6.22 -14.63
CA SER A 32 23.12 7.35 -15.27
C SER A 32 23.87 6.84 -16.51
N PRO A 33 23.66 7.45 -17.70
CA PRO A 33 24.36 7.09 -18.92
C PRO A 33 25.84 7.50 -18.91
N THR A 34 26.34 8.05 -17.80
CA THR A 34 27.76 8.35 -17.66
C THR A 34 28.61 7.10 -17.87
N PRO A 35 29.76 7.24 -18.55
CA PRO A 35 30.65 6.12 -18.85
C PRO A 35 31.26 5.49 -17.59
N SER A 36 31.11 6.12 -16.43
CA SER A 36 31.50 5.59 -15.12
C SER A 36 30.32 4.97 -14.37
N GLY A 37 29.10 5.50 -14.51
CA GLY A 37 27.93 5.08 -13.74
C GLY A 37 27.48 3.66 -14.05
N VAL A 38 27.32 3.35 -15.35
CA VAL A 38 26.88 2.00 -15.79
C VAL A 38 27.87 0.90 -15.40
N PRO A 39 29.18 0.96 -15.74
CA PRO A 39 30.09 -0.12 -15.39
C PRO A 39 30.36 -0.22 -13.88
N GLU A 40 30.24 0.87 -13.12
CA GLU A 40 30.35 0.84 -11.66
C GLU A 40 29.14 0.17 -11.03
N HIS A 41 27.93 0.45 -11.52
CA HIS A 41 26.72 -0.26 -11.12
C HIS A 41 26.84 -1.77 -11.43
N LEU A 42 27.24 -2.13 -12.65
CA LEU A 42 27.41 -3.52 -13.05
C LEU A 42 28.47 -4.26 -12.22
N ARG A 43 29.52 -3.55 -11.77
CA ARG A 43 30.54 -4.10 -10.87
C ARG A 43 30.00 -4.32 -9.46
N SER A 44 29.44 -3.27 -8.87
CA SER A 44 29.05 -3.25 -7.46
C SER A 44 27.80 -4.07 -7.16
N ARG A 45 26.83 -4.08 -8.08
CA ARG A 45 25.54 -4.77 -7.90
C ARG A 45 25.52 -6.16 -8.51
N HIS A 46 26.20 -6.37 -9.63
CA HIS A 46 26.10 -7.60 -10.40
C HIS A 46 27.41 -8.33 -10.63
N GLN A 47 28.53 -7.81 -10.11
CA GLN A 47 29.87 -8.40 -10.26
C GLN A 47 30.22 -8.78 -11.70
N THR A 48 29.78 -7.97 -12.67
CA THR A 48 29.95 -8.27 -14.09
C THR A 48 31.44 -8.24 -14.47
N PRO A 49 31.93 -9.23 -15.25
CA PRO A 49 33.32 -9.27 -15.71
C PRO A 49 33.76 -7.98 -16.42
N VAL A 50 35.06 -7.68 -16.34
CA VAL A 50 35.64 -6.43 -16.88
C VAL A 50 35.41 -6.31 -18.38
N GLU A 51 35.52 -7.42 -19.10
CA GLU A 51 35.41 -7.54 -20.55
C GLU A 51 34.00 -7.15 -21.00
N ARG A 52 32.98 -7.71 -20.36
CA ARG A 52 31.57 -7.36 -20.64
C ARG A 52 31.28 -5.90 -20.31
N ARG A 53 31.81 -5.38 -19.20
CA ARG A 53 31.65 -3.97 -18.84
C ARG A 53 32.27 -3.04 -19.88
N LYS A 54 33.47 -3.37 -20.39
CA LYS A 54 34.12 -2.63 -21.48
C LYS A 54 33.29 -2.67 -22.77
N GLN A 55 32.75 -3.84 -23.13
CA GLN A 55 31.88 -3.99 -24.30
C GLN A 55 30.59 -3.16 -24.19
N VAL A 56 29.96 -3.13 -23.02
CA VAL A 56 28.78 -2.28 -22.76
C VAL A 56 29.14 -0.79 -22.92
N THR A 57 30.22 -0.32 -22.29
CA THR A 57 30.64 1.08 -22.42
C THR A 57 30.99 1.43 -23.87
N TYR A 58 31.64 0.53 -24.60
CA TYR A 58 31.94 0.73 -26.02
C TYR A 58 30.66 0.84 -26.86
N THR A 59 29.71 -0.07 -26.64
CA THR A 59 28.41 -0.07 -27.34
C THR A 59 27.66 1.23 -27.06
N LEU A 60 27.53 1.64 -25.79
CA LEU A 60 26.85 2.88 -25.41
C LEU A 60 27.49 4.14 -26.00
N ARG A 61 28.82 4.18 -26.15
CA ARG A 61 29.53 5.30 -26.79
C ARG A 61 29.32 5.36 -28.30
N ARG A 62 29.21 4.20 -28.94
CA ARG A 62 29.05 4.08 -30.40
C ARG A 62 27.60 4.26 -30.84
N SER A 63 26.67 4.02 -29.92
CA SER A 63 25.26 4.24 -30.14
C SER A 63 24.97 5.74 -30.06
N ASP A 64 24.30 6.33 -31.05
CA ASP A 64 23.83 7.72 -31.04
C ASP A 64 22.65 7.97 -30.06
N LEU A 65 22.60 7.18 -28.98
CA LEU A 65 21.55 7.24 -27.99
C LEU A 65 21.75 8.51 -27.14
N ARG A 66 20.86 9.49 -27.31
CA ARG A 66 20.81 10.72 -26.50
C ARG A 66 20.24 10.42 -25.10
N LEU A 67 20.89 9.53 -24.37
CA LEU A 67 20.43 9.09 -23.06
C LEU A 67 20.49 10.25 -22.06
N LYS A 68 19.42 10.38 -21.25
CA LYS A 68 19.30 11.43 -20.24
C LYS A 68 19.69 10.92 -18.86
N GLU A 69 20.02 11.86 -17.97
CA GLU A 69 20.24 11.54 -16.56
C GLU A 69 18.91 11.22 -15.86
N PRO A 70 18.77 10.06 -15.19
CA PRO A 70 17.53 9.65 -14.53
C PRO A 70 16.98 10.64 -13.50
N THR A 71 17.85 11.41 -12.85
CA THR A 71 17.49 12.41 -11.82
C THR A 71 16.95 13.70 -12.43
N SER A 72 17.28 13.96 -13.70
CA SER A 72 16.87 15.17 -14.42
C SER A 72 15.59 14.97 -15.23
N VAL A 73 15.18 13.71 -15.45
CA VAL A 73 13.95 13.38 -16.15
C VAL A 73 12.76 13.48 -15.20
N GLU A 74 11.69 14.10 -15.67
CA GLU A 74 10.45 14.22 -14.89
C GLU A 74 9.83 12.84 -14.61
N PRO A 75 9.18 12.67 -13.45
CA PRO A 75 8.33 11.52 -13.18
C PRO A 75 7.31 11.29 -14.30
N ARG A 76 6.96 10.02 -14.55
CA ARG A 76 5.82 9.70 -15.41
C ARG A 76 4.52 10.26 -14.80
N PRO A 77 3.48 10.48 -15.63
CA PRO A 77 2.17 10.84 -15.09
C PRO A 77 1.64 9.74 -14.15
N ASP A 78 0.82 10.16 -13.19
CA ASP A 78 0.18 9.28 -12.22
C ASP A 78 -0.90 8.41 -12.88
N GLY A 79 -1.07 7.18 -12.41
CA GLY A 79 -2.07 6.23 -12.92
C GLY A 79 -1.64 5.42 -14.14
N VAL A 80 -0.37 5.50 -14.55
CA VAL A 80 0.17 4.66 -15.62
C VAL A 80 0.28 3.21 -15.16
N LEU A 81 0.14 2.27 -16.10
CA LEU A 81 0.36 0.84 -15.81
C LEU A 81 1.79 0.59 -15.32
N ILE A 82 1.94 -0.37 -14.42
CA ILE A 82 3.25 -0.77 -13.91
C ILE A 82 4.19 -1.14 -15.06
N ASP A 83 5.34 -0.48 -15.12
CA ASP A 83 6.43 -0.88 -16.03
C ASP A 83 7.21 -2.05 -15.40
N SER A 84 7.19 -3.22 -16.02
CA SER A 84 7.85 -4.43 -15.52
C SER A 84 9.37 -4.30 -15.43
N ARG A 85 9.96 -3.35 -16.16
CA ARG A 85 11.40 -3.07 -16.15
C ARG A 85 11.85 -2.27 -14.93
N LEU A 86 10.91 -1.63 -14.23
CA LEU A 86 11.17 -0.78 -13.07
C LEU A 86 10.68 -1.42 -11.78
N ARG A 87 11.34 -1.07 -10.68
CA ARG A 87 10.94 -1.55 -9.35
C ARG A 87 9.65 -0.87 -8.92
N CYS A 88 8.61 -1.68 -8.73
CA CYS A 88 7.39 -1.26 -8.03
C CYS A 88 7.63 -1.30 -6.53
N ASN A 89 7.29 -0.22 -5.83
CA ASN A 89 7.43 -0.11 -4.40
C ASN A 89 6.05 0.12 -3.76
N ASP A 90 5.85 -0.45 -2.58
CA ASP A 90 4.68 -0.14 -1.77
C ASP A 90 4.85 1.24 -1.13
N GLY A 91 3.85 2.10 -1.27
CA GLY A 91 3.90 3.45 -0.76
C GLY A 91 2.56 3.98 -0.28
N PHE A 92 2.60 5.26 0.08
CA PHE A 92 1.51 5.99 0.68
C PHE A 92 1.42 7.37 0.02
N LEU A 93 0.21 7.73 -0.38
CA LEU A 93 -0.19 9.04 -0.88
C LEU A 93 -0.92 9.77 0.24
N CYS A 94 -0.63 11.06 0.45
CA CYS A 94 -1.45 11.90 1.33
C CYS A 94 -2.76 12.25 0.63
N ASP A 95 -3.88 12.18 1.34
CA ASP A 95 -5.19 12.51 0.75
C ASP A 95 -5.43 14.02 0.69
N LEU A 96 -4.63 14.80 1.44
CA LEU A 96 -4.78 16.24 1.62
C LEU A 96 -3.80 17.07 0.77
N CYS A 97 -2.75 16.45 0.23
CA CYS A 97 -1.74 17.13 -0.58
C CYS A 97 -0.98 16.15 -1.50
N PRO A 98 -0.23 16.61 -2.52
CA PRO A 98 0.48 15.73 -3.46
C PRO A 98 1.72 15.03 -2.86
N PHE A 99 1.86 15.01 -1.53
CA PHE A 99 2.96 14.34 -0.86
C PHE A 99 2.83 12.82 -0.93
N ARG A 100 3.93 12.16 -1.28
CA ARG A 100 4.03 10.70 -1.39
C ARG A 100 5.33 10.17 -0.83
N THR A 101 5.26 8.98 -0.26
CA THR A 101 6.42 8.33 0.36
C THR A 101 6.26 6.82 0.40
N MET A 102 7.38 6.10 0.39
CA MET A 102 7.41 4.65 0.64
C MET A 102 7.33 4.31 2.14
N SER A 103 7.48 5.29 3.03
CA SER A 103 7.66 5.06 4.46
C SER A 103 6.42 5.43 5.28
N LYS A 104 5.83 4.43 5.94
CA LYS A 104 4.69 4.61 6.87
C LYS A 104 4.97 5.63 7.98
N PRO A 105 6.12 5.62 8.69
CA PRO A 105 6.39 6.65 9.69
C PRO A 105 6.56 8.05 9.08
N MET A 106 7.03 8.15 7.83
CA MET A 106 7.16 9.46 7.17
C MET A 106 5.80 10.06 6.82
N ILE A 107 4.85 9.28 6.29
CA ILE A 107 3.52 9.81 5.98
C ILE A 107 2.78 10.23 7.26
N ALA A 108 2.88 9.45 8.34
CA ALA A 108 2.30 9.80 9.63
C ALA A 108 2.89 11.11 10.19
N ARG A 109 4.22 11.28 10.11
CA ARG A 109 4.89 12.51 10.53
C ARG A 109 4.48 13.71 9.67
N HIS A 110 4.35 13.51 8.36
CA HIS A 110 3.89 14.54 7.43
C HIS A 110 2.47 15.01 7.80
N LEU A 111 1.53 14.07 7.98
CA LEU A 111 0.16 14.39 8.38
C LEU A 111 0.09 15.16 9.69
N ASN A 112 0.83 14.71 10.70
CA ASN A 112 0.90 15.40 11.98
C ASN A 112 1.46 16.81 11.87
N ARG A 113 2.47 17.03 11.01
CA ARG A 113 3.15 18.33 10.89
C ARG A 113 2.40 19.33 10.02
N GLU A 114 1.95 18.89 8.86
CA GLU A 114 1.41 19.78 7.82
C GLU A 114 -0.10 19.92 7.91
N HIS A 115 -0.81 18.91 8.44
CA HIS A 115 -2.27 18.87 8.41
C HIS A 115 -2.91 18.94 9.80
N PHE A 116 -2.34 18.27 10.81
CA PHE A 116 -2.96 18.21 12.16
C PHE A 116 -2.40 19.22 13.17
N ARG A 117 -1.27 19.88 12.90
CA ARG A 117 -0.73 20.92 13.79
C ARG A 117 -1.58 22.19 13.86
N ALA A 118 -2.38 22.48 12.84
CA ALA A 118 -3.20 23.70 12.77
C ALA A 118 -4.61 23.54 13.38
N THR A 119 -5.03 22.32 13.72
CA THR A 119 -6.40 22.05 14.22
C THR A 119 -6.49 22.11 15.75
N THR A 120 -5.96 23.19 16.35
CA THR A 120 -6.16 23.54 17.77
C THR A 120 -7.47 24.32 18.02
N GLY A 121 -8.42 24.26 17.08
CA GLY A 121 -9.82 24.63 17.32
C GLY A 121 -10.60 23.42 17.82
N ARG A 122 -11.52 23.64 18.76
CA ARG A 122 -12.32 22.68 19.55
C ARG A 122 -13.20 21.69 18.71
N TRP A 123 -13.00 21.60 17.40
CA TRP A 123 -13.78 20.84 16.41
C TRP A 123 -12.96 19.77 15.65
N ALA A 124 -11.78 19.38 16.14
CA ALA A 124 -10.95 18.35 15.48
C ALA A 124 -11.09 16.94 16.09
N ARG A 125 -11.67 16.81 17.29
CA ARG A 125 -11.60 15.57 18.09
C ARG A 125 -12.76 14.60 17.88
N SER A 126 -13.80 14.98 17.14
CA SER A 126 -15.05 14.21 17.08
C SER A 126 -15.44 13.71 15.68
N HIS A 127 -14.79 14.13 14.59
CA HIS A 127 -15.17 13.67 13.24
C HIS A 127 -14.03 13.46 12.24
N ALA A 128 -12.76 13.54 12.67
CA ALA A 128 -11.67 12.92 11.94
C ALA A 128 -11.68 11.42 12.27
N THR A 129 -12.72 10.72 11.82
CA THR A 129 -12.65 9.27 11.68
C THR A 129 -11.36 8.95 10.95
N THR A 130 -10.52 8.14 11.58
CA THR A 130 -9.23 7.60 11.15
C THR A 130 -9.27 6.86 9.79
N ALA A 131 -10.35 7.01 9.01
CA ALA A 131 -10.71 6.22 7.85
C ALA A 131 -10.00 6.64 6.55
N SER A 132 -9.39 7.82 6.44
CA SER A 132 -8.51 8.13 5.30
C SER A 132 -7.77 9.45 5.56
N SER A 133 -6.52 9.35 6.02
CA SER A 133 -5.59 10.49 5.96
C SER A 133 -4.47 10.23 4.95
N TYR A 134 -4.31 8.98 4.52
CA TYR A 134 -3.40 8.58 3.47
C TYR A 134 -3.93 7.32 2.79
N MET A 135 -3.72 7.21 1.48
CA MET A 135 -4.05 6.04 0.70
C MET A 135 -2.81 5.17 0.43
N PRO A 136 -2.90 3.84 0.62
CA PRO A 136 -1.87 2.91 0.18
C PRO A 136 -1.87 2.81 -1.36
N VAL A 137 -0.74 3.10 -1.97
CA VAL A 137 -0.58 3.14 -3.43
C VAL A 137 0.68 2.39 -3.85
N TYR A 138 0.74 1.99 -5.12
CA TYR A 138 1.97 1.51 -5.73
C TYR A 138 2.75 2.69 -6.30
N LEU A 139 4.04 2.76 -6.00
CA LEU A 139 4.93 3.83 -6.42
C LEU A 139 6.06 3.29 -7.30
N GLN A 140 6.30 3.94 -8.43
CA GLN A 140 7.51 3.75 -9.23
C GLN A 140 8.34 5.03 -9.23
N ALA A 141 9.64 4.86 -9.46
CA ALA A 141 10.61 5.94 -9.61
C ALA A 141 11.69 5.49 -10.59
N TRP A 142 12.34 6.45 -11.23
CA TRP A 142 13.47 6.15 -12.12
C TRP A 142 14.64 5.56 -11.36
N VAL A 143 14.96 6.13 -10.20
CA VAL A 143 16.11 5.73 -9.37
C VAL A 143 15.65 5.09 -8.06
N ARG A 144 16.56 4.39 -7.36
CA ARG A 144 16.23 3.70 -6.12
C ARG A 144 15.71 4.62 -5.02
N ASN A 145 16.35 5.78 -4.85
CA ASN A 145 16.05 6.79 -3.84
C ASN A 145 15.98 8.16 -4.54
N PRO A 146 14.84 8.50 -5.15
CA PRO A 146 14.71 9.77 -5.85
C PRO A 146 14.83 10.95 -4.89
N PRO A 147 15.57 12.01 -5.25
CA PRO A 147 15.54 13.24 -4.49
C PRO A 147 14.12 13.81 -4.49
N ARG A 148 13.74 14.48 -3.40
CA ARG A 148 12.43 15.14 -3.24
C ARG A 148 11.22 14.22 -3.45
N SER A 149 11.36 12.91 -3.27
CA SER A 149 10.26 11.94 -3.44
C SER A 149 9.60 12.00 -4.83
N GLN A 150 10.40 12.12 -5.90
CA GLN A 150 9.97 12.02 -7.30
C GLN A 150 9.50 10.59 -7.66
N TYR A 151 8.46 10.14 -6.99
CA TYR A 151 7.70 8.93 -7.32
C TYR A 151 6.52 9.30 -8.21
N TRP A 152 5.93 8.33 -8.89
CA TRP A 152 4.61 8.43 -9.51
C TRP A 152 3.77 7.20 -9.12
N THR A 153 2.44 7.36 -9.11
CA THR A 153 1.54 6.25 -8.80
C THR A 153 1.30 5.38 -10.02
N VAL A 154 1.18 4.08 -9.79
CA VAL A 154 0.98 3.09 -10.85
C VAL A 154 -0.16 2.13 -10.51
N SER A 155 -0.83 1.62 -11.56
CA SER A 155 -1.93 0.67 -11.43
C SER A 155 -1.52 -0.72 -11.93
N ARG A 156 -1.98 -1.77 -11.22
CA ARG A 156 -1.79 -3.16 -11.63
C ARG A 156 -2.85 -3.54 -12.67
N ALA A 157 -2.44 -4.10 -13.81
CA ALA A 157 -3.33 -4.42 -14.93
C ALA A 157 -4.41 -5.47 -14.56
N ASP A 158 -4.12 -6.32 -13.58
CA ASP A 158 -5.01 -7.30 -12.99
C ASP A 158 -6.00 -6.71 -11.97
N ALA A 159 -5.86 -5.44 -11.59
CA ALA A 159 -6.74 -4.73 -10.68
C ALA A 159 -7.64 -3.74 -11.45
N ALA A 160 -8.43 -4.26 -12.41
CA ALA A 160 -9.42 -3.49 -13.18
C ALA A 160 -10.48 -2.76 -12.32
N THR A 161 -10.42 -2.85 -10.99
CA THR A 161 -11.39 -2.21 -10.09
C THR A 161 -10.79 -1.46 -8.91
N THR A 162 -9.46 -1.44 -8.70
CA THR A 162 -8.93 -0.71 -7.53
C THR A 162 -7.50 -0.21 -7.73
N ALA A 163 -7.35 1.12 -7.89
CA ALA A 163 -6.06 1.82 -7.85
C ALA A 163 -5.42 1.83 -6.44
N VAL A 164 -6.11 1.28 -5.44
CA VAL A 164 -5.73 1.27 -4.03
C VAL A 164 -5.13 -0.09 -3.69
N ARG A 165 -3.89 -0.08 -3.17
CA ARG A 165 -3.22 -1.29 -2.69
C ARG A 165 -3.96 -1.79 -1.44
N PRO A 166 -4.41 -3.05 -1.37
CA PRO A 166 -5.03 -3.56 -0.15
C PRO A 166 -4.02 -3.52 1.00
N VAL A 167 -4.47 -3.09 2.19
CA VAL A 167 -3.61 -2.99 3.38
C VAL A 167 -3.66 -4.32 4.13
N GLY A 168 -2.62 -5.13 3.99
CA GLY A 168 -2.50 -6.41 4.70
C GLY A 168 -1.90 -7.49 3.79
N ARG A 169 -1.47 -8.60 4.37
CA ARG A 169 -1.09 -9.79 3.57
C ARG A 169 -2.38 -10.44 3.05
N ASP A 170 -2.31 -11.09 1.88
CA ASP A 170 -3.48 -11.77 1.27
C ASP A 170 -4.15 -12.79 2.20
N GLU A 171 -3.38 -13.43 3.09
CA GLU A 171 -3.89 -14.36 4.10
C GLU A 171 -4.67 -13.66 5.21
N GLU A 172 -4.18 -12.51 5.68
CA GLU A 172 -4.85 -11.69 6.70
C GLU A 172 -6.14 -11.09 6.13
N LEU A 173 -6.11 -10.65 4.88
CA LEU A 173 -7.28 -10.12 4.17
C LEU A 173 -8.35 -11.19 3.98
N ARG A 174 -7.96 -12.41 3.56
CA ARG A 174 -8.90 -13.56 3.47
C ARG A 174 -9.55 -13.84 4.82
N HIS A 175 -8.76 -13.90 5.89
CA HIS A 175 -9.30 -14.12 7.23
C HIS A 175 -10.30 -13.01 7.64
N LEU A 176 -9.99 -11.74 7.36
CA LEU A 176 -10.88 -10.63 7.66
C LEU A 176 -12.17 -10.70 6.85
N TYR A 177 -12.12 -11.06 5.55
CA TYR A 177 -13.31 -11.28 4.75
C TYR A 177 -14.18 -12.42 5.30
N ASP A 178 -13.56 -13.53 5.74
CA ASP A 178 -14.29 -14.65 6.35
C ASP A 178 -14.92 -14.26 7.70
N VAL A 179 -14.26 -13.41 8.50
CA VAL A 179 -14.85 -12.86 9.73
C VAL A 179 -16.05 -11.99 9.39
N LEU A 180 -15.90 -11.08 8.43
CA LEU A 180 -16.94 -10.12 8.05
C LEU A 180 -18.18 -10.81 7.47
N ALA A 181 -17.98 -11.80 6.60
CA ALA A 181 -19.06 -12.64 6.07
C ALA A 181 -19.81 -13.40 7.17
N ARG A 182 -19.08 -13.91 8.19
CA ARG A 182 -19.70 -14.57 9.35
C ARG A 182 -20.49 -13.59 10.21
N GLU A 183 -19.99 -12.38 10.41
CA GLU A 183 -20.71 -11.33 11.16
C GLU A 183 -21.99 -10.89 10.44
N GLU A 184 -21.93 -10.70 9.12
CA GLU A 184 -23.10 -10.38 8.29
C GLU A 184 -24.15 -11.50 8.34
N ALA A 185 -23.72 -12.76 8.21
CA ALA A 185 -24.62 -13.92 8.35
C ALA A 185 -25.26 -13.98 9.74
N CYS A 186 -24.51 -13.65 10.80
CA CYS A 186 -25.03 -13.58 12.16
C CYS A 186 -26.10 -12.48 12.30
N ARG A 187 -25.82 -11.26 11.79
CA ARG A 187 -26.78 -10.15 11.77
C ARG A 187 -28.07 -10.53 11.05
N GLN A 188 -27.96 -11.15 9.87
CA GLN A 188 -29.14 -11.59 9.11
C GLN A 188 -29.96 -12.66 9.85
N ARG A 189 -29.30 -13.58 10.58
CA ARG A 189 -30.00 -14.59 11.40
C ARG A 189 -30.77 -13.93 12.54
N ILE A 190 -30.15 -12.97 13.24
CA ILE A 190 -30.78 -12.22 14.34
C ILE A 190 -32.01 -11.46 13.84
N SER A 191 -31.88 -10.75 12.71
CA SER A 191 -33.00 -10.04 12.07
C SER A 191 -34.16 -10.98 11.68
N ARG A 192 -33.86 -12.20 11.21
CA ARG A 192 -34.88 -13.22 10.89
C ARG A 192 -35.59 -13.77 12.13
N THR A 193 -34.89 -13.93 13.25
CA THR A 193 -35.49 -14.37 14.52
C THR A 193 -36.31 -13.28 15.22
N GLN A 194 -35.98 -11.99 15.04
CA GLN A 194 -36.79 -10.89 15.56
C GLN A 194 -38.15 -10.73 14.84
N GLY A 195 -38.31 -11.32 13.64
CA GLY A 195 -39.58 -11.38 12.91
C GLY A 195 -40.56 -12.46 13.38
N ARG A 196 -40.22 -13.25 14.42
CA ARG A 196 -41.06 -14.35 14.92
C ARG A 196 -41.27 -14.25 16.43
N VAL A 197 -41.88 -13.17 16.90
CA VAL A 197 -42.44 -13.09 18.26
C VAL A 197 -43.93 -13.42 18.17
N PRO A 198 -44.41 -14.55 18.73
CA PRO A 198 -45.83 -14.75 18.94
C PRO A 198 -46.31 -13.72 19.96
N TYR A 199 -47.29 -12.92 19.57
CA TYR A 199 -48.04 -12.04 20.44
C TYR A 199 -48.53 -12.80 21.67
N SER A 200 -48.04 -12.46 22.86
CA SER A 200 -48.85 -12.44 24.07
C SER A 200 -48.12 -11.80 25.25
N THR A 201 -48.88 -10.92 25.91
CA THR A 201 -48.68 -10.28 27.21
C THR A 201 -47.69 -9.12 27.27
N ALA A 202 -48.25 -7.94 27.03
CA ALA A 202 -47.72 -6.66 27.46
C ALA A 202 -47.76 -6.56 28.99
N GLN A 203 -46.59 -6.43 29.62
CA GLN A 203 -46.34 -5.54 30.76
C GLN A 203 -44.82 -5.52 31.02
N GLU A 204 -44.30 -4.36 31.43
CA GLU A 204 -42.88 -4.04 31.73
C GLU A 204 -42.01 -3.54 30.56
N ALA A 205 -42.53 -2.56 29.83
CA ALA A 205 -41.73 -1.68 28.99
C ALA A 205 -41.10 -0.54 29.83
N SER A 206 -39.99 -0.82 30.53
CA SER A 206 -39.07 0.26 30.98
C SER A 206 -37.60 -0.15 31.19
N SER A 207 -37.21 -1.40 30.86
CA SER A 207 -35.84 -1.91 31.10
C SER A 207 -35.10 -2.32 29.82
N ASN A 208 -35.69 -2.12 28.64
CA ASN A 208 -35.34 -2.88 27.44
C ASN A 208 -34.13 -2.36 26.64
N ASN A 209 -33.47 -1.27 27.03
CA ASN A 209 -32.30 -0.78 26.29
C ASN A 209 -30.98 -1.52 26.65
N THR A 210 -30.91 -2.11 27.84
CA THR A 210 -29.77 -2.92 28.28
C THR A 210 -29.85 -4.36 27.79
N ALA A 211 -31.07 -4.90 27.65
CA ALA A 211 -31.30 -6.27 27.19
C ALA A 211 -30.89 -6.48 25.71
N THR A 212 -31.15 -5.50 24.83
CA THR A 212 -30.72 -5.54 23.42
C THR A 212 -29.20 -5.47 23.30
N ALA A 213 -28.54 -4.56 24.01
CA ALA A 213 -27.08 -4.43 24.01
C ALA A 213 -26.39 -5.70 24.54
N TYR A 214 -26.97 -6.36 25.54
CA TYR A 214 -26.46 -7.63 26.07
C TYR A 214 -26.61 -8.79 25.08
N THR A 215 -27.72 -8.81 24.33
CA THR A 215 -27.99 -9.84 23.31
C THR A 215 -27.00 -9.74 22.15
N GLU A 216 -26.56 -8.54 21.79
CA GLU A 216 -25.54 -8.30 20.75
C GLU A 216 -24.12 -8.70 21.20
N LEU A 217 -23.82 -8.63 22.49
CA LEU A 217 -22.51 -9.01 23.07
C LEU A 217 -22.39 -10.50 23.39
N ARG A 218 -23.50 -11.23 23.43
CA ARG A 218 -23.57 -12.65 23.77
C ARG A 218 -22.62 -13.55 22.92
N PRO A 219 -22.49 -13.36 21.60
CA PRO A 219 -21.53 -14.13 20.78
C PRO A 219 -20.05 -13.85 21.09
N LEU A 220 -19.74 -12.72 21.75
CA LEU A 220 -18.39 -12.40 22.22
C LEU A 220 -18.14 -13.05 23.59
N LEU A 221 -19.13 -12.96 24.48
CA LEU A 221 -19.09 -13.52 25.85
C LEU A 221 -18.99 -15.05 25.85
N GLU A 222 -19.74 -15.73 24.98
CA GLU A 222 -19.69 -17.19 24.83
C GLU A 222 -18.33 -17.66 24.28
N ARG A 223 -17.73 -16.91 23.36
CA ARG A 223 -16.48 -17.28 22.67
C ARG A 223 -15.24 -17.13 23.55
N THR A 224 -15.28 -16.15 24.46
CA THR A 224 -14.19 -15.84 25.40
C THR A 224 -14.38 -16.52 26.75
N GLY A 225 -15.50 -17.20 26.96
CA GLY A 225 -15.81 -17.91 28.20
C GLY A 225 -16.08 -17.00 29.39
N TRP A 226 -16.33 -15.70 29.17
CA TRP A 226 -16.63 -14.74 30.22
C TRP A 226 -17.85 -15.14 31.05
N GLU A 227 -18.81 -15.88 30.48
CA GLU A 227 -19.94 -16.40 31.25
C GLU A 227 -19.49 -17.32 32.41
N ARG A 228 -18.45 -18.14 32.23
CA ARG A 228 -17.88 -18.97 33.32
C ARG A 228 -17.16 -18.14 34.38
N VAL A 229 -16.60 -17.00 33.98
CA VAL A 229 -15.88 -16.09 34.88
C VAL A 229 -16.87 -15.36 35.80
N TYR A 230 -18.04 -14.98 35.28
CA TYR A 230 -19.06 -14.24 36.03
C TYR A 230 -20.17 -15.10 36.62
N THR A 231 -20.19 -16.42 36.41
CA THR A 231 -21.21 -17.32 37.01
C THR A 231 -21.22 -17.31 38.54
N ASN A 232 -20.07 -17.02 39.18
CA ASN A 232 -19.94 -17.03 40.64
C ASN A 232 -19.76 -15.62 41.24
N VAL A 233 -19.98 -14.56 40.45
CA VAL A 233 -19.89 -13.19 40.96
C VAL A 233 -21.28 -12.78 41.44
N ASP A 234 -21.38 -12.56 42.76
CA ASP A 234 -22.60 -12.06 43.38
C ASP A 234 -22.88 -10.65 42.90
N ARG A 235 -23.98 -10.49 42.17
CA ARG A 235 -24.38 -9.22 41.53
C ARG A 235 -24.98 -8.23 42.52
N GLN A 236 -25.14 -8.62 43.79
CA GLN A 236 -25.60 -7.73 44.86
C GLN A 236 -24.48 -6.87 45.48
N LEU A 237 -23.23 -7.05 45.06
CA LEU A 237 -22.07 -6.28 45.54
C LEU A 237 -21.59 -5.19 44.56
N LEU A 238 -22.42 -4.81 43.59
CA LEU A 238 -22.16 -3.72 42.63
C LEU A 238 -23.21 -2.62 42.73
#